data_AF-A0A352UVC7-F1
#
_entry.id   AF-A0A352UVC7-F1
#
_cell.length_a   1.000
_cell.length_b   1.000
_cell.length_c   1.000
_cell.angle_alpha   90.00
_cell.angle_beta   90.00
_cell.angle_gamma   90.00
#
_symmetry.space_group_name_H-M   'P 1'
#
loop_
_entity.id
_entity.type
_entity.pdbx_description
1 polymer ?
#
loop_
_entity_poly.entity_id
_entity_poly.type
_entity_poly.pdbx_seq_one_letter_code
_entity_poly.pdbx_strand_id
1 'polypeptide(L)'
;MRVGAVYACVLVLSQSIAQLPIHIYRKNGKRKEIATDHPLYPLIHDQPNEWMTDYEMKQLVMVHLCLRGNSVWLKTRGAGGRIAELIPIHPDRVQEIVQDERYR
;
A
#
# COMPACT_ATOMS: atom_id res chain seq x y z
N MET A 1 9.68 19.12 3.87
CA MET A 1 9.07 19.61 5.13
C MET A 1 9.97 20.66 5.74
N ARG A 2 9.43 21.78 6.24
CA ARG A 2 10.24 22.88 6.84
C ARG A 2 10.21 22.90 8.38
N VAL A 3 9.35 22.11 9.01
CA VAL A 3 9.19 22.03 10.48
C VAL A 3 9.73 20.69 10.97
N GLY A 4 10.79 20.71 11.79
CA GLY A 4 11.47 19.50 12.26
C GLY A 4 10.60 18.59 13.13
N ALA A 5 9.72 19.16 13.95
CA ALA A 5 8.79 18.39 14.79
C ALA A 5 7.83 17.53 13.95
N VAL A 6 7.25 18.09 12.88
CA VAL A 6 6.36 17.35 11.97
C VAL A 6 7.11 16.20 11.30
N TYR A 7 8.34 16.47 10.84
CA TYR A 7 9.19 15.44 10.24
C TYR A 7 9.44 14.28 11.23
N ALA A 8 9.82 14.58 12.47
CA ALA A 8 10.08 13.57 13.48
C ALA A 8 8.83 12.73 13.81
N CYS A 9 7.66 13.36 13.99
CA CYS A 9 6.41 12.64 14.24
C CYS A 9 6.02 11.71 13.09
N VAL A 10 6.10 12.19 11.84
CA VAL A 10 5.80 11.37 10.66
C VAL A 10 6.80 10.22 10.54
N LEU A 11 8.08 10.49 10.80
CA LEU A 11 9.13 9.47 10.74
C LEU A 11 8.86 8.33 11.75
N VAL A 12 8.60 8.68 13.01
CA VAL A 12 8.28 7.70 14.07
C VAL A 12 7.07 6.85 13.68
N LEU A 13 5.96 7.48 13.26
CA LEU A 13 4.75 6.75 12.85
C LEU A 13 5.04 5.81 11.67
N SER A 14 5.73 6.32 10.65
CA SER A 14 5.99 5.56 9.43
C SER A 14 6.91 4.36 9.67
N GLN A 15 7.97 4.53 10.45
CA GLN A 15 8.91 3.44 10.78
C GLN A 15 8.30 2.41 11.73
N SER A 16 7.45 2.83 12.67
CA SER A 16 6.75 1.90 13.58
C SER A 16 5.79 0.99 12.81
N ILE A 17 5.01 1.54 11.88
CA ILE A 17 4.10 0.74 11.06
C ILE A 17 4.85 -0.15 10.06
N ALA A 18 5.95 0.34 9.49
CA ALA A 18 6.72 -0.41 8.51
C ALA A 18 7.34 -1.71 9.05
N GLN A 19 7.62 -1.78 10.36
CA GLN A 19 8.15 -2.99 11.01
C GLN A 19 7.12 -4.11 11.17
N LEU A 20 5.82 -3.81 11.06
CA LEU A 20 4.78 -4.81 11.27
C LEU A 20 4.61 -5.68 10.03
N PRO A 21 4.66 -7.02 10.16
CA PRO A 21 4.39 -7.91 9.03
C PRO A 21 2.90 -7.86 8.67
N ILE A 22 2.61 -7.93 7.37
CA ILE A 22 1.24 -8.04 6.86
C ILE A 22 1.08 -9.43 6.27
N HIS A 23 0.21 -10.24 6.89
CA HIS A 23 -0.11 -11.58 6.42
C HIS A 23 -1.50 -11.60 5.78
N ILE A 24 -1.61 -12.26 4.64
CA ILE A 24 -2.90 -12.62 4.06
C ILE A 24 -3.39 -13.90 4.74
N TYR A 25 -4.62 -13.87 5.24
CA TYR A 25 -5.25 -15.04 5.86
C TYR A 25 -6.36 -15.59 4.98
N ARG A 26 -6.43 -16.92 4.87
CA ARG A 26 -7.55 -17.66 4.30
C ARG A 26 -8.41 -18.21 5.42
N LYS A 27 -9.72 -18.08 5.28
CA LYS A 27 -10.69 -18.71 6.18
C LYS A 27 -11.03 -20.09 5.64
N ASN A 28 -10.77 -21.12 6.43
CA ASN A 28 -11.12 -22.50 6.12
C ASN A 28 -12.12 -23.00 7.18
N GLY A 29 -13.41 -22.81 6.90
CA GLY A 29 -14.50 -23.03 7.85
C GLY A 29 -14.37 -22.15 9.10
N LYS A 30 -14.10 -22.77 10.26
CA LYS A 30 -13.88 -22.07 11.54
C LYS A 30 -12.41 -21.70 11.81
N ARG A 31 -11.47 -22.17 10.99
CA ARG A 31 -10.03 -21.89 11.16
C ARG A 31 -9.59 -20.73 10.26
N LYS A 32 -8.56 -20.01 10.71
CA LYS A 32 -7.82 -19.02 9.90
C LYS A 32 -6.39 -19.52 9.75
N GLU A 33 -5.89 -19.53 8.53
CA GLU A 33 -4.52 -19.94 8.20
C GLU A 33 -3.86 -18.87 7.33
N ILE A 34 -2.54 -18.72 7.43
CA ILE A 34 -1.79 -17.81 6.58
C ILE A 34 -1.77 -18.39 5.17
N ALA A 35 -2.19 -17.59 4.20
CA ALA A 35 -2.32 -17.97 2.79
C ALA A 35 -1.08 -17.56 2.00
N THR A 36 0.05 -18.22 2.26
CA THR A 36 1.31 -17.97 1.54
C THR A 36 1.24 -18.33 0.05
N ASP A 37 0.31 -19.21 -0.32
CA ASP A 37 -0.01 -19.61 -1.69
C ASP A 37 -0.83 -18.56 -2.46
N HIS A 38 -1.33 -17.52 -1.78
CA HIS A 38 -2.12 -16.49 -2.43
C HIS A 38 -1.25 -15.62 -3.37
N PRO A 39 -1.66 -15.34 -4.61
CA PRO A 39 -0.85 -14.58 -5.57
C PRO A 39 -0.40 -13.20 -5.10
N LEU A 40 -1.17 -12.57 -4.20
CA LEU A 40 -0.83 -11.26 -3.62
C LEU A 40 0.09 -11.36 -2.39
N TYR A 41 0.31 -12.55 -1.84
CA TYR A 41 1.15 -12.71 -0.65
C TYR A 41 2.55 -12.14 -0.87
N PRO A 42 3.30 -12.50 -1.92
CA PRO A 42 4.64 -11.92 -2.14
C PRO A 42 4.62 -10.41 -2.37
N LEU A 43 3.56 -9.88 -3.02
CA LEU A 43 3.45 -8.44 -3.27
C LEU A 43 3.22 -7.61 -2.00
N ILE A 44 2.52 -8.17 -1.02
CA ILE A 44 2.18 -7.46 0.22
C ILE A 44 3.20 -7.74 1.32
N HIS A 45 3.75 -8.96 1.36
CA HIS A 45 4.65 -9.41 2.41
C HIS A 45 6.12 -9.16 2.08
N ASP A 46 6.54 -9.27 0.81
CA ASP A 46 7.96 -9.22 0.44
C ASP A 46 8.31 -7.92 -0.30
N GLN A 47 7.77 -7.72 -1.50
CA GLN A 47 8.09 -6.57 -2.36
C GLN A 47 6.88 -6.20 -3.24
N PRO A 48 6.34 -4.97 -3.16
CA PRO A 48 5.24 -4.53 -4.03
C PRO A 48 5.62 -4.40 -5.50
N ASN A 49 6.90 -4.16 -5.79
CA ASN A 49 7.45 -3.93 -7.13
C ASN A 49 8.97 -4.19 -7.10
N GLU A 50 9.64 -4.14 -8.25
CA GLU A 50 11.06 -4.51 -8.38
C GLU A 50 12.06 -3.63 -7.59
N TRP A 51 11.62 -2.47 -7.07
CA TRP A 51 12.51 -1.44 -6.53
C TRP A 51 12.17 -0.99 -5.11
N MET A 52 11.16 -1.59 -4.47
CA MET A 52 10.82 -1.34 -3.08
C MET A 52 10.61 -2.63 -2.30
N THR A 53 10.97 -2.58 -1.03
CA THR A 53 10.61 -3.56 -0.01
C THR A 53 9.19 -3.34 0.52
N ASP A 54 8.60 -4.35 1.15
CA ASP A 54 7.36 -4.21 1.93
C ASP A 54 7.49 -3.12 3.01
N TYR A 55 8.66 -3.01 3.65
CA TYR A 55 8.97 -1.97 4.64
C TYR A 55 8.80 -0.57 4.03
N GLU A 56 9.46 -0.32 2.90
CA GLU A 56 9.39 0.97 2.19
C GLU A 56 7.96 1.27 1.73
N MET A 57 7.22 0.25 1.26
CA MET A 57 5.81 0.36 0.92
C MET A 57 4.99 0.89 2.09
N LYS A 58 5.06 0.22 3.24
CA LYS A 58 4.30 0.57 4.45
C LYS A 58 4.71 1.96 4.97
N GLN A 59 6.00 2.26 4.93
CA GLN A 59 6.51 3.58 5.31
C GLN A 59 5.93 4.67 4.41
N LEU A 60 5.95 4.47 3.09
CA LEU A 60 5.43 5.42 2.11
C LEU A 60 3.92 5.61 2.25
N VAL A 61 3.17 4.52 2.49
CA VAL A 61 1.74 4.58 2.79
C VAL A 61 1.49 5.50 3.99
N MET A 62 2.19 5.30 5.10
CA MET A 62 2.00 6.12 6.30
C MET A 62 2.40 7.59 6.06
N VAL A 63 3.49 7.84 5.33
CA VAL A 63 3.92 9.19 4.95
C VAL A 63 2.84 9.90 4.11
N HIS A 64 2.30 9.22 3.10
CA HIS A 64 1.24 9.76 2.26
C HIS A 64 -0.03 10.07 3.06
N LEU A 65 -0.46 9.15 3.94
CA LEU A 65 -1.61 9.36 4.81
C LEU A 65 -1.41 10.54 5.76
N CYS A 66 -0.27 10.63 6.44
CA CYS A 66 0.04 11.73 7.36
C CYS A 66 0.08 13.11 6.67
N LEU A 67 0.63 13.18 5.46
CA LEU A 67 0.93 14.47 4.81
C LEU A 67 -0.12 14.92 3.80
N ARG A 68 -0.94 14.00 3.28
CA ARG A 68 -1.92 14.24 2.21
C ARG A 68 -3.29 13.65 2.47
N GLY A 69 -3.44 12.84 3.53
CA GLY A 69 -4.71 12.17 3.86
C GLY A 69 -5.01 10.93 3.05
N ASN A 70 -4.32 10.70 1.92
CA ASN A 70 -4.57 9.60 1.00
C ASN A 70 -3.27 8.97 0.50
N SER A 71 -3.29 7.66 0.21
CA SER A 71 -2.19 6.92 -0.43
C SER A 71 -2.74 6.16 -1.63
N VAL A 72 -2.22 6.45 -2.83
CA VAL A 72 -2.73 5.91 -4.09
C VAL A 72 -1.70 5.02 -4.76
N TRP A 73 -2.14 3.86 -5.22
CA TRP A 73 -1.28 2.85 -5.83
C TRP A 73 -1.91 2.33 -7.12
N LEU A 74 -1.12 2.31 -8.19
CA LEU A 74 -1.49 1.66 -9.44
C LEU A 74 -1.28 0.15 -9.32
N LYS A 75 -2.31 -0.62 -9.64
CA LYS A 75 -2.23 -2.08 -9.76
C LYS A 75 -1.92 -2.43 -11.21
N THR A 76 -0.71 -2.89 -11.49
CA THR A 76 -0.38 -3.42 -12.82
C THR A 76 -0.80 -4.88 -12.90
N ARG A 77 -1.16 -5.34 -14.10
CA ARG A 77 -1.58 -6.73 -14.32
C ARG A 77 -0.67 -7.38 -15.35
N GLY A 78 -0.14 -8.54 -15.01
CA GLY A 78 0.66 -9.36 -15.91
C GLY A 78 -0.20 -10.27 -16.78
N ALA A 79 0.47 -11.20 -17.48
CA ALA A 79 -0.21 -12.24 -18.25
C ALA A 79 -1.18 -13.05 -17.37
N GLY A 80 -2.37 -13.33 -17.89
CA GLY A 80 -3.44 -14.02 -17.15
C GLY A 80 -4.19 -13.15 -16.14
N GLY A 81 -4.03 -11.81 -16.19
CA GLY A 81 -4.85 -10.85 -15.43
C GLY A 81 -4.52 -10.74 -13.93
N ARG A 82 -3.52 -11.48 -13.47
CA ARG A 82 -3.01 -11.43 -12.09
C ARG A 82 -2.29 -10.10 -11.86
N ILE A 83 -2.41 -9.57 -10.64
CA ILE A 83 -1.67 -8.37 -10.25
C ILE A 83 -0.19 -8.72 -10.24
N ALA A 84 0.61 -7.93 -10.96
CA ALA A 84 2.04 -8.13 -11.09
C ALA A 84 2.80 -7.20 -10.14
N GLU A 85 2.39 -5.93 -10.04
CA GLU A 85 3.05 -4.95 -9.19
C GLU A 85 2.06 -3.92 -8.61
N LEU A 86 2.48 -3.28 -7.53
CA LEU A 86 1.88 -2.10 -6.94
C LEU A 86 2.86 -0.94 -7.09
N ILE A 87 2.51 0.02 -7.96
CA ILE A 87 3.34 1.19 -8.21
C ILE A 87 2.77 2.38 -7.44
N PRO A 88 3.54 3.03 -6.55
CA PRO A 88 3.05 4.19 -5.81
C PRO A 88 2.85 5.37 -6.75
N ILE A 89 1.74 6.09 -6.57
CA ILE A 89 1.50 7.38 -7.22
C ILE A 89 1.54 8.46 -6.16
N HIS A 90 2.23 9.56 -6.44
CA HIS A 90 2.22 10.72 -5.57
C HIS A 90 0.78 11.26 -5.44
N PRO A 91 0.21 11.40 -4.23
CA PRO A 91 -1.19 11.79 -4.04
C PRO A 91 -1.57 13.10 -4.74
N ASP A 92 -0.68 14.11 -4.73
CA ASP A 92 -0.90 15.40 -5.41
C ASP A 92 -1.03 15.29 -6.94
N ARG A 93 -0.72 14.14 -7.54
CA ARG A 93 -0.88 13.87 -8.98
C ARG A 93 -2.16 13.12 -9.31
N VAL A 94 -3.00 12.86 -8.31
CA VAL A 94 -4.25 12.12 -8.46
C VAL A 94 -5.40 13.06 -8.16
N GLN A 95 -6.35 13.11 -9.08
CA GLN A 95 -7.61 13.81 -8.87
C GLN A 95 -8.70 12.77 -8.63
N GLU A 96 -9.40 12.90 -7.51
CA GLU A 96 -10.61 12.12 -7.27
C GLU A 96 -11.75 12.68 -8.12
N ILE A 97 -12.43 11.79 -8.85
CA ILE A 97 -13.58 12.13 -9.67
C ILE A 97 -14.75 11.31 -9.13
N VAL A 98 -15.77 12.00 -8.63
CA VAL A 98 -17.03 11.38 -8.24
C VAL A 98 -17.90 11.25 -9.49
N GLN A 99 -18.24 10.03 -9.89
CA GLN A 99 -19.21 9.82 -10.96
C GLN A 99 -20.61 10.23 -10.47
N ASP A 100 -21.10 11.34 -11.01
CA ASP A 100 -22.49 11.79 -10.89
C ASP A 100 -23.30 11.33 -12.13
N GLU A 101 -24.63 11.46 -12.09
CA GLU A 101 -25.55 11.06 -13.18
C GLU A 101 -25.18 11.67 -14.55
N ARG A 102 -24.42 12.76 -14.56
CA ARG A 102 -23.90 13.42 -15.77
C ARG A 102 -22.79 12.65 -16.51
N TYR A 103 -22.28 11.57 -15.93
CA TYR A 103 -21.22 10.72 -16.49
C TYR A 103 -21.73 9.35 -17.00
N ARG A 104 -23.05 9.18 -17.12
CA ARG A 104 -23.68 8.05 -17.82
C ARG A 104 -23.84 8.31 -19.31
#